data_AF-A0A835HZ12-F1
#
_entry.id   AF-A0A835HZ12-F1
#
_cell.length_a   1.000
_cell.length_b   1.000
_cell.length_c   1.000
_cell.angle_alpha   90.00
_cell.angle_beta   90.00
_cell.angle_gamma   90.00
#
_symmetry.space_group_name_H-M   'P 1'
#
loop_
_entity.id
_entity.type
_entity.pdbx_description
1 polymer ?
#
loop_
_entity_poly.entity_id
_entity_poly.type
_entity_poly.pdbx_seq_one_letter_code
_entity_poly.pdbx_strand_id
1 'polypeptide(L)' 'MVSYPRIHFMRPSYAPVISAEKAYHEQLLVAEITNSSFEPSPMMAKCDPRHGKYTACCLMYRGDVVPKDVNAACGHHQD' A
#
# COMPACT_ATOMS: atom_id res chain seq x y z
N MET A 1 -13.73 -4.33 4.16
CA MET A 1 -13.23 -5.66 3.71
C MET A 1 -13.26 -6.58 4.92
N VAL A 2 -14.12 -7.60 4.89
CA VAL A 2 -14.25 -8.62 5.94
C VAL A 2 -14.58 -9.92 5.24
N SER A 3 -13.58 -10.77 4.97
CA SER A 3 -13.80 -12.07 4.32
C SER A 3 -14.43 -13.08 5.28
N TYR A 4 -14.26 -12.87 6.59
CA TYR A 4 -14.85 -13.65 7.68
C TYR A 4 -15.23 -12.74 8.84
N PRO A 5 -16.40 -12.90 9.48
CA PRO A 5 -16.88 -12.00 10.54
C PRO A 5 -15.89 -11.80 11.71
N ARG A 6 -15.09 -12.82 12.02
CA ARG A 6 -14.09 -12.78 13.12
C ARG A 6 -12.74 -12.17 12.71
N ILE A 7 -12.49 -11.94 11.43
CA ILE A 7 -11.22 -11.39 10.90
C ILE A 7 -11.53 -10.03 10.24
N HIS A 8 -11.85 -9.05 11.08
CA HIS A 8 -12.22 -7.68 10.66
C HIS A 8 -11.18 -6.64 11.07
N PHE A 9 -10.10 -7.05 11.73
CA PHE A 9 -9.00 -6.17 12.08
C PHE A 9 -8.13 -5.91 10.85
N MET A 10 -8.15 -4.66 10.40
CA MET A 10 -7.34 -4.21 9.28
C MET A 10 -5.99 -3.74 9.79
N ARG A 11 -4.92 -4.06 9.05
CA ARG A 11 -3.59 -3.51 9.29
C ARG A 11 -3.39 -2.29 8.38
N PRO A 12 -3.27 -1.05 8.92
CA PRO A 12 -3.02 0.12 8.10
C PRO A 12 -1.54 0.22 7.70
N SER A 13 -1.29 0.67 6.48
CA SER A 13 0.00 1.17 6.01
C SER A 13 -0.20 2.49 5.28
N TYR A 14 0.84 3.32 5.26
CA TYR A 14 0.81 4.60 4.57
C TYR A 14 2.13 4.83 3.84
N ALA A 15 2.04 5.06 2.53
CA ALA A 15 3.18 5.42 1.70
C ALA A 15 2.76 6.47 0.66
N PRO A 16 3.69 7.33 0.22
CA PRO A 16 5.05 7.48 0.72
C PRO A 16 5.13 8.31 2.02
N VAL A 17 6.08 7.99 2.90
CA VAL A 17 6.44 8.83 4.06
C VAL A 17 7.69 9.63 3.70
N ILE A 18 7.50 10.79 3.09
CA ILE A 18 8.60 11.67 2.64
C ILE A 18 8.44 13.08 3.19
N SER A 19 9.54 13.82 3.29
CA SER A 19 9.50 15.24 3.69
C SER A 19 8.89 16.09 2.58
N ALA A 20 8.31 17.23 2.95
CA ALA A 20 7.71 18.17 1.99
C ALA A 20 8.73 18.63 0.94
N GLU A 21 9.98 18.89 1.32
CA GLU A 21 11.05 19.30 0.40
C GLU A 21 11.39 18.23 -0.64
N LYS A 22 11.36 16.94 -0.26
CA LYS A 22 11.60 15.83 -1.19
C LYS A 22 10.42 15.59 -2.14
N ALA A 23 9.20 15.81 -1.65
CA ALA A 23 7.98 15.64 -2.43
C ALA A 23 7.90 16.57 -3.66
N TYR A 24 8.57 17.72 -3.63
CA TYR A 24 8.59 18.65 -4.77
C TYR A 24 9.67 18.33 -5.81
N HIS A 25 10.70 17.57 -5.44
CA HIS A 25 11.85 17.29 -6.32
C HIS A 25 11.85 15.87 -6.91
N GLU A 26 11.05 14.96 -6.34
CA GLU A 26 10.94 13.57 -6.80
C GLU A 26 9.53 13.29 -7.34
N GLN A 27 9.44 12.74 -8.55
CA GLN A 27 8.22 12.12 -9.03
C GLN A 27 8.17 10.69 -8.53
N LEU A 28 7.17 10.36 -7.73
CA LEU A 28 6.94 9.00 -7.25
C LEU A 28 5.91 8.32 -8.15
N LEU A 29 6.32 7.24 -8.80
CA LEU A 29 5.41 6.48 -9.65
C LEU A 29 4.41 5.69 -8.81
N VAL A 30 3.21 5.47 -9.35
CA VAL A 30 2.14 4.70 -8.71
C VAL A 30 2.64 3.30 -8.30
N ALA A 31 3.46 2.67 -9.13
CA ALA A 31 4.07 1.38 -8.84
C ALA A 31 5.01 1.42 -7.62
N GLU A 32 5.84 2.46 -7.50
CA GLU A 32 6.79 2.61 -6.39
C GLU A 32 6.07 2.87 -5.06
N ILE A 33 5.02 3.70 -5.08
CA ILE A 33 4.17 3.95 -3.91
C ILE A 33 3.45 2.67 -3.48
N THR A 34 2.95 1.91 -4.46
CA THR A 34 2.27 0.63 -4.20
C THR A 34 3.22 -0.37 -3.56
N ASN A 35 4.40 -0.58 -4.13
CA ASN A 35 5.43 -1.48 -3.58
C ASN A 35 5.81 -1.05 -2.17
N SER A 36 6.06 0.24 -1.97
CA SER A 36 6.41 0.80 -0.65
C SER A 36 5.33 0.52 0.39
N SER A 37 4.04 0.54 0.02
CA SER A 37 2.93 0.28 0.95
C SER A 37 2.90 -1.13 1.53
N PHE A 38 3.58 -2.09 0.89
CA PHE A 38 3.71 -3.48 1.34
C PHE A 38 5.01 -3.77 2.09
N GLU A 39 5.95 -2.83 2.12
CA GLU A 39 7.16 -2.95 2.92
C GLU A 39 6.84 -2.87 4.43
N PRO A 40 7.64 -3.52 5.30
CA PRO A 40 7.41 -3.49 6.74
C PRO A 40 7.52 -2.09 7.37
N SER A 41 8.30 -1.20 6.77
CA SER A 41 8.60 0.12 7.34
C SER A 41 7.39 1.06 7.48
N PRO A 42 6.51 1.23 6.47
CA PRO A 42 5.31 2.07 6.59
C PRO A 42 4.13 1.43 7.32
N MET A 43 4.29 0.23 7.87
CA MET A 43 3.22 -0.44 8.61
C MET A 43 3.02 0.19 9.98
N MET A 44 1.77 0.53 10.31
CA MET A 44 1.43 1.12 11.61
C MET A 44 1.17 0.08 12.70
N ALA A 45 1.39 -1.20 12.41
CA ALA A 45 1.33 -2.29 13.37
C ALA A 45 2.63 -3.09 13.32
N LYS A 46 3.16 -3.45 14.50
CA LYS A 46 4.38 -4.25 14.62
C LYS A 46 4.11 -5.72 14.32
N CYS A 47 3.97 -6.03 13.04
CA CYS A 47 3.71 -7.38 12.53
C CYS A 47 4.48 -7.57 11.23
N ASP A 48 5.23 -8.66 11.10
CA ASP A 48 5.94 -8.96 9.86
C ASP A 48 4.99 -9.62 8.84
N PRO A 49 4.71 -8.98 7.69
CA PRO A 49 3.83 -9.52 6.65
C PRO A 49 4.30 -10.85 6.07
N ARG A 50 5.61 -11.16 6.15
CA ARG A 50 6.20 -12.35 5.53
C ARG A 50 5.81 -13.64 6.24
N HIS A 51 5.34 -13.55 7.49
CA HIS A 51 4.86 -14.69 8.27
C HIS A 51 3.39 -15.02 8.01
N GLY A 52 2.76 -14.42 7.01
CA GLY A 52 1.37 -14.67 6.64
C GLY A 52 1.09 -14.34 5.18
N LYS A 53 -0.19 -14.44 4.80
CA LYS A 53 -0.68 -14.02 3.49
C LYS A 53 -1.76 -12.96 3.67
N TYR A 54 -1.89 -12.06 2.69
CA TYR A 54 -2.97 -11.09 2.69
C TYR A 54 -4.27 -11.74 2.21
N THR A 55 -5.25 -11.86 3.11
CA THR A 55 -6.57 -12.43 2.74
C THR A 55 -7.33 -11.51 1.80
N ALA A 56 -7.14 -10.20 1.94
CA ALA A 56 -7.51 -9.20 0.95
C ALA A 56 -6.77 -7.90 1.28
N CYS A 57 -6.70 -6.98 0.31
CA CYS A 57 -6.07 -5.67 0.44
C CYS A 57 -6.97 -4.59 -0.14
N CYS A 58 -6.87 -3.38 0.42
CA CYS A 58 -7.52 -2.20 -0.13
C CYS A 58 -6.49 -1.06 -0.14
N LEU A 59 -6.30 -0.42 -1.29
CA LEU A 59 -5.39 0.69 -1.47
C LEU A 59 -6.19 1.93 -1.85
N MET A 60 -5.93 3.05 -1.18
CA MET A 60 -6.55 4.34 -1.48
C MET A 60 -5.48 5.31 -1.96
N TYR A 61 -5.45 5.54 -3.27
CA TYR A 61 -4.55 6.51 -3.88
C TYR A 61 -5.14 7.92 -3.77
N ARG A 62 -4.29 8.91 -3.50
CA ARG A 62 -4.65 10.33 -3.50
C ARG A 62 -3.70 11.10 -4.42
N GLY A 63 -4.21 12.17 -5.02
CA GLY A 63 -3.48 13.01 -5.98
C GLY A 63 -3.87 12.73 -7.42
N ASP A 64 -3.04 13.20 -8.35
CA ASP A 64 -3.21 12.95 -9.78
C ASP A 64 -2.72 11.54 -10.13
N VAL A 65 -3.67 10.60 -10.19
CA VAL A 65 -3.38 9.18 -10.36
C VAL A 65 -4.22 8.62 -11.48
N VAL A 66 -3.55 8.07 -12.49
CA VAL A 66 -4.20 7.46 -13.66
C VAL A 66 -4.69 6.06 -13.29
N PRO A 67 -5.98 5.73 -13.45
CA PRO A 67 -6.52 4.41 -13.07
C PRO A 67 -5.84 3.23 -13.76
N LYS A 68 -5.32 3.43 -14.97
CA LYS A 68 -4.56 2.42 -15.72
C LYS A 68 -3.31 1.97 -14.97
N ASP A 69 -2.56 2.91 -14.40
CA ASP A 69 -1.30 2.63 -13.72
C ASP A 69 -1.56 1.99 -12.35
N VAL A 70 -2.68 2.35 -11.70
CA VAL A 70 -3.15 1.70 -10.47
C VAL A 70 -3.47 0.24 -10.72
N ASN A 71 -4.22 -0.08 -11.77
CA ASN A 71 -4.56 -1.46 -12.09
C ASN A 71 -3.32 -2.30 -12.40
N ALA A 72 -2.35 -1.71 -13.11
CA ALA A 72 -1.06 -2.36 -13.36
C ALA A 72 -0.30 -2.64 -12.05
N ALA A 73 -0.21 -1.64 -11.16
CA ALA A 73 0.52 -1.78 -9.89
C ALA A 73 -0.14 -2.79 -8.92
N CYS A 74 -1.47 -2.77 -8.80
CA CYS A 74 -2.22 -3.69 -7.95
C CYS A 74 -2.13 -5.14 -8.41
N GLY A 75 -2.04 -5.38 -9.73
CA GLY A 75 -1.96 -6.74 -10.29
C GLY A 75 -0.72 -7.52 -9.84
N HIS A 76 0.35 -6.84 -9.45
CA HIS A 76 1.58 -7.49 -8.98
C HIS A 76 1.53 -8.01 -7.53
N HIS A 77 0.50 -7.64 -6.75
CA HIS A 77 0.43 -7.94 -5.31
C HIS A 77 -0.76 -8.84 -4.92
N GLN A 78 -1.47 -9.41 -5.90
CA GLN A 78 -2.55 -10.38 -5.70
C GLN A 78 -2.02 -11.80 -5.88
N ASP A 79 -1.33 -12.35 -4.88
CA ASP A 79 -0.96 -13.78 -4.76
C ASP A 79 -1.15 -14.28 -3.32
#